data_AF-A0A6J5VLD4-F1
#
_entry.id   AF-A0A6J5VLD4-F1
#
_cell.length_a   1.000
_cell.length_b   1.000
_cell.length_c   1.000
_cell.angle_alpha   90.00
_cell.angle_beta   90.00
_cell.angle_gamma   90.00
#
_symmetry.space_group_name_H-M   'P 1'
#
loop_
_entity.id
_entity.type
_entity.pdbx_description
1 polymer ?
#
loop_
_entity_poly.entity_id
_entity_poly.type
_entity_poly.pdbx_seq_one_letter_code
_entity_poly.pdbx_strand_id
1 'polypeptide(L)'
;MVAARNSLALNRGIQEEQVVPTRYRQEFLTVEWEQVHLRSIFPFQYFSIGASLIPFIEHNDANRALMSSNMQRQAVSLSRSEKCIVGTGLERQVALDCRVPAIAEHEGKVIYTYTDKIVLSGNGDTLNIALVIYQRSNKNTCMHQKPQVWRGKCIKKGQILADGAATVGGELALGKNVLVAYMPWEGYNSEDAVLISERLVYGDIYTSFHIRKYEIQTHVTSNGPERITNEIPHLEAHLLRNLDKNGIVRLGSWVKTGDILVGKLTPQMAKESLYALEDRLLRAILGIQVSTLKETCLKLPIGGRGRVIDVRWIQKKRRF
;
A
#
# COMPACT_ATOMS: atom_id res chain seq x y z
N MET A 1 27.94 -33.94 10.26
CA MET A 1 28.69 -32.67 10.13
C MET A 1 28.19 -31.93 8.89
N VAL A 2 28.02 -30.61 8.97
CA VAL A 2 27.61 -29.78 7.82
C VAL A 2 28.78 -28.91 7.39
N ALA A 3 29.22 -29.01 6.14
CA ALA A 3 30.25 -28.12 5.60
C ALA A 3 29.74 -26.67 5.45
N ALA A 4 30.55 -25.71 5.92
CA ALA A 4 30.22 -24.28 5.93
C ALA A 4 30.53 -23.56 4.62
N ARG A 5 31.44 -24.11 3.79
CA ARG A 5 31.86 -23.50 2.52
C ARG A 5 31.04 -24.02 1.35
N ASN A 6 30.76 -23.11 0.44
CA ASN A 6 30.10 -23.38 -0.83
C ASN A 6 31.10 -23.36 -2.00
N SER A 7 32.30 -23.94 -1.82
CA SER A 7 33.22 -24.15 -2.95
C SER A 7 32.55 -25.08 -3.95
N LEU A 8 32.24 -24.57 -5.12
CA LEU A 8 31.75 -25.34 -6.25
C LEU A 8 32.88 -26.28 -6.69
N ALA A 9 32.90 -27.50 -6.15
CA ALA A 9 33.56 -28.63 -6.77
C ALA A 9 32.75 -29.03 -8.03
N LEU A 10 32.69 -28.14 -9.02
CA LEU A 10 32.02 -28.39 -10.30
C LEU A 10 32.99 -28.98 -11.33
N ASN A 11 34.28 -29.05 -11.02
CA ASN A 11 35.27 -29.69 -11.88
C ASN A 11 35.83 -30.94 -11.21
N ARG A 12 35.56 -32.11 -11.81
CA ARG A 12 36.08 -33.44 -11.43
C ARG A 12 37.64 -33.55 -11.39
N GLY A 13 38.37 -32.45 -11.59
CA GLY A 13 39.82 -32.44 -11.71
C GLY A 13 40.55 -31.44 -10.82
N ILE A 14 39.87 -30.71 -9.92
CA ILE A 14 40.55 -29.82 -8.98
C ILE A 14 40.76 -30.58 -7.67
N GLN A 15 42.00 -30.96 -7.38
CA GLN A 15 42.43 -31.33 -6.03
C GLN A 15 42.33 -30.07 -5.16
N GLU A 16 41.31 -29.99 -4.31
CA GLU A 16 41.17 -28.91 -3.33
C GLU A 16 41.03 -29.45 -1.90
N GLU A 17 41.69 -28.73 -0.98
CA GLU A 17 41.77 -28.80 0.49
C GLU A 17 41.33 -30.12 1.17
N GLN A 18 42.31 -30.88 1.70
CA GLN A 18 42.07 -32.09 2.51
C GLN A 18 41.18 -31.83 3.73
N VAL A 19 41.08 -30.60 4.22
CA VAL A 19 40.37 -30.25 5.45
C VAL A 19 39.39 -29.10 5.20
N VAL A 20 38.13 -29.28 5.62
CA VAL A 20 37.02 -28.35 5.38
C VAL A 20 36.42 -27.88 6.71
N PRO A 21 36.11 -26.57 6.86
CA PRO A 21 35.39 -26.08 8.02
C PRO A 21 33.95 -26.62 8.02
N THR A 22 33.58 -27.27 9.10
CA THR A 22 32.26 -27.86 9.34
C THR A 22 31.66 -27.38 10.64
N ARG A 23 30.34 -27.48 10.72
CA ARG A 23 29.58 -27.30 11.95
C ARG A 23 29.08 -28.65 12.45
N TYR A 24 29.33 -28.95 13.72
CA TYR A 24 28.82 -30.13 14.41
C TYR A 24 28.44 -29.78 15.85
N ARG A 25 27.20 -30.10 16.26
CA ARG A 25 26.70 -29.81 17.62
C ARG A 25 26.97 -28.37 18.11
N GLN A 26 26.77 -27.39 17.23
CA GLN A 26 27.01 -25.95 17.45
C GLN A 26 28.47 -25.50 17.49
N GLU A 27 29.44 -26.40 17.40
CA GLU A 27 30.87 -26.07 17.30
C GLU A 27 31.34 -26.01 15.85
N PHE A 28 32.35 -25.18 15.60
CA PHE A 28 33.04 -25.08 14.32
C PHE A 28 34.33 -25.90 14.38
N LEU A 29 34.41 -26.93 13.55
CA LEU A 29 35.51 -27.89 13.49
C LEU A 29 36.08 -27.95 12.08
N THR A 30 37.37 -28.22 11.94
CA THR A 30 37.98 -28.48 10.62
C THR A 30 38.18 -29.98 10.51
N VAL A 31 37.51 -30.63 9.56
CA VAL A 31 37.52 -32.09 9.39
C VAL A 31 37.86 -32.46 7.96
N GLU A 32 38.33 -33.69 7.77
CA GLU A 32 38.59 -34.21 6.43
C GLU A 32 37.30 -34.33 5.61
N TRP A 33 37.42 -34.17 4.28
CA TRP A 33 36.28 -34.20 3.37
C TRP A 33 35.42 -35.47 3.50
N GLU A 34 36.05 -36.62 3.73
CA GLU A 34 35.38 -37.92 3.87
C GLU A 34 34.44 -37.99 5.09
N GLN A 35 34.68 -37.17 6.11
CA GLN A 35 33.87 -37.13 7.34
C GLN A 35 32.65 -36.20 7.21
N VAL A 36 32.53 -35.46 6.11
CA VAL A 36 31.43 -34.54 5.84
C VAL A 36 30.21 -35.32 5.36
N HIS A 37 29.11 -35.22 6.10
CA HIS A 37 27.87 -35.94 5.78
C HIS A 37 26.89 -35.09 4.97
N LEU A 38 26.88 -33.78 5.21
CA LEU A 38 25.94 -32.82 4.63
C LEU A 38 26.68 -31.54 4.24
N ARG A 39 26.11 -30.80 3.29
CA ARG A 39 26.63 -29.52 2.81
C ARG A 39 25.50 -28.49 2.74
N SER A 40 25.81 -27.24 3.04
CA SER A 40 24.87 -26.13 2.79
C SER A 40 24.66 -25.92 1.29
N ILE A 41 23.41 -25.84 0.85
CA ILE A 41 23.07 -25.66 -0.57
C ILE A 41 23.22 -24.19 -0.96
N PHE A 42 22.74 -23.28 -0.10
CA PHE A 42 22.70 -21.85 -0.38
C PHE A 42 23.23 -21.04 0.81
N PRO A 43 24.15 -20.08 0.61
CA PRO A 43 24.71 -19.30 1.71
C PRO A 43 23.65 -18.52 2.49
N PHE A 44 22.60 -18.06 1.81
CA PHE A 44 21.53 -17.29 2.44
C PHE A 44 20.48 -18.13 3.18
N GLN A 45 20.64 -19.45 3.28
CA GLN A 45 19.68 -20.33 3.97
C GLN A 45 19.45 -19.94 5.45
N TYR A 46 20.43 -19.27 6.07
CA TYR A 46 20.33 -18.82 7.47
C TYR A 46 19.56 -17.50 7.63
N PHE A 47 19.37 -16.75 6.56
CA PHE A 47 18.75 -15.43 6.62
C PHE A 47 17.26 -15.50 6.27
N SER A 48 16.48 -14.58 6.85
CA SER A 48 15.09 -14.37 6.41
C SER A 48 15.06 -13.77 5.00
N ILE A 49 13.91 -13.82 4.33
CA ILE A 49 13.72 -13.19 3.01
C ILE A 49 14.07 -11.70 3.06
N GLY A 50 13.65 -10.99 4.10
CA GLY A 50 13.93 -9.56 4.25
C GLY A 50 15.43 -9.26 4.41
N ALA A 51 16.15 -10.06 5.19
CA ALA A 51 17.60 -9.91 5.30
C ALA A 51 18.32 -10.31 4.00
N SER A 52 17.82 -11.32 3.29
CA SER A 52 18.40 -11.79 2.03
C SER A 52 18.19 -10.82 0.85
N LEU A 53 17.33 -9.81 1.00
CA LEU A 53 17.15 -8.72 0.03
C LEU A 53 18.13 -7.56 0.25
N ILE A 54 18.94 -7.59 1.32
CA ILE A 54 19.96 -6.56 1.58
C ILE A 54 21.22 -6.92 0.78
N PRO A 55 21.62 -6.12 -0.23
CA PRO A 55 22.88 -6.34 -0.91
C PRO A 55 24.05 -6.06 0.04
N PHE A 56 25.15 -6.79 -0.12
CA PHE A 56 26.36 -6.64 0.71
C PHE A 56 26.09 -6.82 2.21
N ILE A 57 25.18 -7.71 2.60
CA ILE A 57 24.82 -7.96 4.01
C ILE A 57 26.04 -8.43 4.82
N GLU A 58 26.98 -9.12 4.19
CA GLU A 58 28.25 -9.55 4.78
C GLU A 58 29.14 -8.40 5.27
N HIS A 59 28.93 -7.18 4.75
CA HIS A 59 29.64 -5.97 5.15
C HIS A 59 28.87 -5.10 6.16
N ASN A 60 27.67 -5.54 6.56
CA ASN A 60 26.84 -4.84 7.53
C ASN A 60 26.90 -5.53 8.89
N ASP A 61 26.89 -4.74 9.97
CA ASP A 61 26.70 -5.29 11.31
C ASP A 61 25.27 -5.81 11.49
N ALA A 62 25.12 -6.72 12.45
CA ALA A 62 23.84 -7.41 12.68
C ALA A 62 22.70 -6.46 13.07
N ASN A 63 22.99 -5.38 13.80
CA ASN A 63 21.96 -4.43 14.24
C ASN A 63 21.44 -3.61 13.05
N ARG A 64 22.33 -3.12 12.18
CA ARG A 64 21.93 -2.41 10.95
C ARG A 64 21.21 -3.32 9.96
N ALA A 65 21.63 -4.58 9.83
CA ALA A 65 20.93 -5.56 9.02
C ALA A 65 19.50 -5.82 9.54
N LEU A 66 19.33 -5.96 10.86
CA LEU A 66 18.03 -6.12 11.50
C LEU A 66 17.13 -4.90 11.25
N MET A 67 17.64 -3.69 11.50
CA MET A 67 16.89 -2.45 11.25
C MET A 67 16.48 -2.34 9.79
N SER A 68 17.39 -2.59 8.86
CA SER A 68 17.14 -2.52 7.42
C SER A 68 16.03 -3.47 6.99
N SER A 69 16.07 -4.73 7.45
CA SER A 69 15.02 -5.72 7.14
C SER A 69 13.64 -5.31 7.67
N ASN A 70 13.59 -4.60 8.80
CA ASN A 70 12.35 -4.09 9.38
C ASN A 70 11.83 -2.86 8.63
N MET A 71 12.72 -1.93 8.28
CA MET A 71 12.39 -0.72 7.51
C MET A 71 11.90 -1.05 6.10
N GLN A 72 12.47 -2.07 5.45
CA GLN A 72 11.99 -2.55 4.14
C GLN A 72 10.50 -2.94 4.17
N ARG A 73 10.01 -3.57 5.25
CA ARG A 73 8.59 -3.93 5.40
C ARG A 73 7.65 -2.75 5.63
N GLN A 74 8.22 -1.58 5.94
CA GLN A 74 7.48 -0.34 6.16
C GLN A 74 7.43 0.54 4.92
N ALA A 75 8.20 0.22 3.88
CA ALA A 75 8.20 0.95 2.61
C ALA A 75 6.78 1.01 2.02
N VAL A 76 6.41 2.19 1.53
CA VAL A 76 5.12 2.45 0.90
C VAL A 76 5.28 2.41 -0.61
N SER A 77 4.31 1.81 -1.30
CA SER A 77 4.30 1.78 -2.77
C SER A 77 4.22 3.19 -3.35
N LEU A 78 5.18 3.50 -4.21
CA LEU A 78 5.25 4.77 -4.92
C LEU A 78 4.32 4.77 -6.14
N SER A 79 3.92 5.95 -6.60
CA SER A 79 3.17 6.15 -7.85
C SER A 79 3.92 5.56 -9.05
N ARG A 80 5.24 5.74 -9.04
CA ARG A 80 6.19 5.20 -10.00
C ARG A 80 7.29 4.51 -9.22
N SER A 81 7.29 3.18 -9.20
CA SER A 81 8.40 2.39 -8.65
C SER A 81 9.53 2.24 -9.69
N GLU A 82 10.69 1.79 -9.23
CA GLU A 82 11.83 1.46 -10.10
C GLU A 82 12.52 0.20 -9.63
N LYS A 83 13.04 -0.59 -10.58
CA LYS A 83 13.88 -1.73 -10.25
C LYS A 83 15.14 -1.26 -9.55
N CYS A 84 15.56 -1.97 -8.51
CA CYS A 84 16.82 -1.71 -7.84
C CYS A 84 17.98 -1.89 -8.84
N ILE A 85 18.91 -0.94 -8.90
CA ILE A 85 20.14 -1.10 -9.70
C ILE A 85 21.05 -2.15 -9.07
N VAL A 86 21.10 -2.18 -7.74
CA VAL A 86 21.84 -3.15 -6.94
C VAL A 86 20.83 -4.02 -6.19
N GLY A 87 20.84 -5.32 -6.47
CA GLY A 87 19.94 -6.30 -5.85
C GLY A 87 20.64 -7.63 -5.59
N THR A 88 19.93 -8.57 -4.99
CA THR A 88 20.45 -9.91 -4.62
C THR A 88 20.00 -11.02 -5.58
N GLY A 89 19.05 -10.71 -6.48
CA GLY A 89 18.45 -11.65 -7.42
C GLY A 89 17.19 -12.33 -6.86
N LEU A 90 16.91 -12.18 -5.57
CA LEU A 90 15.72 -12.73 -4.92
C LEU A 90 14.46 -11.87 -5.16
N GLU A 91 14.61 -10.64 -5.64
CA GLU A 91 13.51 -9.68 -5.85
C GLU A 91 12.42 -10.25 -6.76
N ARG A 92 12.81 -11.01 -7.79
CA ARG A 92 11.88 -11.66 -8.72
C ARG A 92 11.10 -12.79 -8.06
N GLN A 93 11.79 -13.62 -7.28
CA GLN A 93 11.16 -14.74 -6.56
C GLN A 93 10.16 -14.20 -5.53
N VAL A 94 10.56 -13.18 -4.77
CA VAL A 94 9.69 -12.55 -3.77
C VAL A 94 8.45 -11.92 -4.42
N ALA A 95 8.61 -11.20 -5.54
CA ALA A 95 7.46 -10.62 -6.24
C ALA A 95 6.47 -11.67 -6.74
N LEU A 96 6.96 -12.80 -7.25
CA LEU A 96 6.13 -13.92 -7.70
C LEU A 96 5.40 -14.61 -6.54
N ASP A 97 6.12 -14.91 -5.45
CA ASP A 97 5.57 -15.64 -4.31
C ASP A 97 4.56 -14.81 -3.52
N CYS A 98 4.71 -13.48 -3.51
CA CYS A 98 3.74 -12.58 -2.89
C CYS A 98 2.40 -12.47 -3.65
N ARG A 99 2.31 -12.94 -4.90
CA ARG A 99 1.10 -12.86 -5.76
C ARG A 99 0.50 -11.46 -5.88
N VAL A 100 1.31 -10.43 -5.70
CA VAL A 100 0.92 -9.03 -5.90
C VAL A 100 0.82 -8.71 -7.40
N PRO A 101 1.76 -9.17 -8.26
CA PRO A 101 1.58 -9.17 -9.71
C PRO A 101 0.48 -10.16 -10.16
N ALA A 102 -0.18 -9.88 -11.27
CA ALA A 102 -1.07 -10.83 -11.93
C ALA A 102 -0.23 -11.85 -12.73
N ILE A 103 -0.42 -13.14 -12.48
CA ILE A 103 0.34 -14.24 -13.10
C ILE A 103 -0.61 -15.03 -14.01
N ALA A 104 -0.09 -15.51 -15.15
CA ALA A 104 -0.83 -16.37 -16.06
C ALA A 104 -0.93 -17.80 -15.50
N GLU A 105 -2.15 -18.26 -15.20
CA GLU A 105 -2.40 -19.65 -14.80
C GLU A 105 -2.38 -20.62 -15.98
N HIS A 106 -2.72 -20.12 -17.16
CA HIS A 106 -2.78 -20.85 -18.42
C HIS A 106 -1.92 -20.18 -19.48
N GLU A 107 -1.39 -20.99 -20.39
CA GLU A 107 -0.76 -20.47 -21.59
C GLU A 107 -1.82 -20.00 -22.60
N GLY A 108 -1.44 -19.04 -23.43
CA GLY A 108 -2.37 -18.48 -24.41
C GLY A 108 -1.85 -17.23 -25.09
N LYS A 109 -2.61 -16.72 -26.05
CA LYS A 109 -2.32 -15.48 -26.77
C LYS A 109 -3.16 -14.33 -26.24
N VAL A 110 -2.53 -13.19 -25.98
CA VAL A 110 -3.26 -11.98 -25.53
C VAL A 110 -4.14 -11.45 -26.66
N ILE A 111 -5.45 -11.45 -26.47
CA ILE A 111 -6.40 -10.87 -27.44
C ILE A 111 -6.54 -9.38 -27.20
N TYR A 112 -6.80 -8.98 -25.95
CA TYR A 112 -7.03 -7.59 -25.55
C TYR A 112 -6.45 -7.32 -24.17
N THR A 113 -5.89 -6.14 -24.01
CA THR A 113 -5.41 -5.61 -22.73
C THR A 113 -6.22 -4.35 -22.44
N TYR A 114 -7.07 -4.41 -21.42
CA TYR A 114 -7.76 -3.26 -20.87
C TYR A 114 -7.05 -2.80 -19.58
N THR A 115 -7.43 -1.63 -19.08
CA THR A 115 -6.90 -1.13 -17.80
C THR A 115 -7.32 -2.02 -16.63
N ASP A 116 -8.54 -2.55 -16.67
CA ASP A 116 -9.17 -3.32 -15.59
C ASP A 116 -9.16 -4.84 -15.80
N LYS A 117 -8.82 -5.33 -17.01
CA LYS A 117 -8.78 -6.76 -17.31
C LYS A 117 -7.86 -7.10 -18.48
N ILE A 118 -7.36 -8.34 -18.48
CA ILE A 118 -6.58 -8.92 -19.58
C ILE A 118 -7.35 -10.12 -20.13
N VAL A 119 -7.49 -10.19 -21.45
CA VAL A 119 -8.20 -11.27 -22.15
C VAL A 119 -7.19 -12.15 -22.88
N LEU A 120 -7.13 -13.42 -22.50
CA LEU A 120 -6.27 -14.45 -23.09
C LEU A 120 -7.11 -15.44 -23.90
N SER A 121 -6.56 -15.93 -25.00
CA SER A 121 -7.07 -17.10 -25.74
C SER A 121 -6.17 -18.29 -25.47
N GLY A 122 -6.72 -19.38 -24.90
CA GLY A 122 -5.98 -20.60 -24.63
C GLY A 122 -6.88 -21.83 -24.76
N ASN A 123 -6.40 -22.90 -25.41
CA ASN A 123 -7.12 -24.16 -25.57
C ASN A 123 -8.56 -24.05 -26.15
N GLY A 124 -8.82 -23.06 -27.00
CA GLY A 124 -10.14 -22.82 -27.60
C GLY A 124 -11.06 -21.89 -26.78
N ASP A 125 -10.73 -21.62 -25.52
CA ASP A 125 -11.51 -20.75 -24.64
C ASP A 125 -10.89 -19.35 -24.48
N THR A 126 -11.75 -18.37 -24.17
CA THR A 126 -11.35 -17.01 -23.79
C THR A 126 -11.36 -16.85 -22.28
N LEU A 127 -10.19 -16.61 -21.69
CA LEU A 127 -10.01 -16.38 -20.27
C LEU A 127 -9.92 -14.88 -19.97
N ASN A 128 -10.76 -14.41 -19.04
CA ASN A 128 -10.79 -13.02 -18.59
C ASN A 128 -10.15 -12.91 -17.21
N ILE A 129 -9.03 -12.19 -17.12
CA ILE A 129 -8.30 -11.96 -15.87
C ILE A 129 -8.58 -10.53 -15.41
N ALA A 130 -9.31 -10.36 -14.31
CA ALA A 130 -9.57 -9.06 -13.73
C ALA A 130 -8.34 -8.53 -12.97
N LEU A 131 -8.01 -7.27 -13.21
CA LEU A 131 -6.91 -6.57 -12.53
C LEU A 131 -7.44 -5.75 -11.36
N VAL A 132 -6.61 -5.62 -10.33
CA VAL A 132 -6.90 -4.79 -9.16
C VAL A 132 -6.62 -3.32 -9.51
N ILE A 133 -7.65 -2.48 -9.49
CA ILE A 133 -7.54 -1.05 -9.83
C ILE A 133 -7.90 -0.17 -8.63
N TYR A 134 -6.96 0.68 -8.21
CA TYR A 134 -7.10 1.68 -7.13
C TYR A 134 -7.84 1.15 -5.88
N GLN A 135 -7.47 -0.04 -5.41
CA GLN A 135 -8.05 -0.62 -4.21
C GLN A 135 -7.27 -0.21 -2.95
N ARG A 136 -7.98 -0.10 -1.83
CA ARG A 136 -7.41 0.24 -0.53
C ARG A 136 -6.77 -1.00 0.11
N SER A 137 -5.54 -0.85 0.59
CA SER A 137 -4.92 -1.83 1.49
C SER A 137 -5.30 -1.59 2.96
N ASN A 138 -5.00 -2.56 3.83
CA ASN A 138 -5.23 -2.46 5.28
C ASN A 138 -4.48 -1.27 5.91
N LYS A 139 -3.31 -0.89 5.37
CA LYS A 139 -2.51 0.26 5.82
C LYS A 139 -2.84 1.56 5.09
N ASN A 140 -3.99 1.64 4.41
CA ASN A 140 -4.43 2.80 3.62
C ASN A 140 -3.51 3.15 2.44
N THR A 141 -2.72 2.20 1.94
CA THR A 141 -1.93 2.36 0.71
C THR A 141 -2.76 1.96 -0.51
N CYS A 142 -2.31 2.36 -1.70
CA CYS A 142 -2.95 2.01 -2.96
C CYS A 142 -2.43 0.67 -3.50
N MET A 143 -3.37 -0.26 -3.74
CA MET A 143 -3.16 -1.48 -4.51
C MET A 143 -3.67 -1.25 -5.93
N HIS A 144 -2.75 -1.30 -6.90
CA HIS A 144 -3.07 -1.12 -8.30
C HIS A 144 -2.15 -1.98 -9.16
N GLN A 145 -2.74 -2.71 -10.09
CA GLN A 145 -2.06 -3.54 -11.06
C GLN A 145 -2.02 -2.86 -12.42
N LYS A 146 -0.84 -2.83 -13.03
CA LYS A 146 -0.59 -2.26 -14.35
C LYS A 146 -0.23 -3.37 -15.33
N PRO A 147 -1.01 -3.58 -16.40
CA PRO A 147 -0.70 -4.61 -17.38
C PRO A 147 0.65 -4.33 -18.06
N GLN A 148 1.48 -5.37 -18.20
CA GLN A 148 2.79 -5.33 -18.86
C GLN A 148 2.79 -5.99 -20.25
N VAL A 149 1.70 -6.67 -20.60
CA VAL A 149 1.58 -7.46 -21.83
C VAL A 149 0.82 -6.72 -22.92
N TRP A 150 1.37 -6.81 -24.14
CA TRP A 150 0.79 -6.22 -25.34
C TRP A 150 -0.07 -7.24 -26.09
N ARG A 151 -1.04 -6.73 -26.85
CA ARG A 151 -1.90 -7.52 -27.73
C ARG A 151 -1.06 -8.37 -28.69
N GLY A 152 -1.47 -9.62 -28.88
CA GLY A 152 -0.84 -10.57 -29.80
C GLY A 152 0.33 -11.35 -29.24
N LYS A 153 0.83 -11.03 -28.04
CA LYS A 153 1.92 -11.76 -27.39
C LYS A 153 1.45 -13.14 -26.90
N CYS A 154 2.25 -14.17 -27.14
CA CYS A 154 2.05 -15.49 -26.55
C CYS A 154 2.63 -15.52 -25.14
N ILE A 155 1.84 -16.03 -24.20
CA ILE A 155 2.13 -16.08 -22.78
C ILE A 155 2.22 -17.55 -22.35
N LYS A 156 3.22 -17.87 -21.55
CA LYS A 156 3.36 -19.18 -20.91
C LYS A 156 2.76 -19.17 -19.51
N LYS A 157 2.36 -20.35 -19.04
CA LYS A 157 1.99 -20.54 -17.63
C LYS A 157 3.12 -20.05 -16.70
N GLY A 158 2.75 -19.30 -15.67
CA GLY A 158 3.67 -18.71 -14.69
C GLY A 158 4.29 -17.38 -15.11
N GLN A 159 3.99 -16.87 -16.31
CA GLN A 159 4.49 -15.57 -16.74
C GLN A 159 3.66 -14.43 -16.13
N ILE A 160 4.33 -13.31 -15.83
CA ILE A 160 3.71 -12.13 -15.25
C ILE A 160 2.99 -11.34 -16.35
N LEU A 161 1.72 -11.06 -16.08
CA LEU A 161 0.80 -10.34 -16.97
C LEU A 161 0.69 -8.86 -16.62
N ALA A 162 0.67 -8.56 -15.32
CA ALA A 162 0.58 -7.21 -14.79
C ALA A 162 1.45 -7.06 -13.54
N ASP A 163 2.18 -5.97 -13.43
CA ASP A 163 2.88 -5.61 -12.19
C ASP A 163 1.87 -5.07 -11.18
N GLY A 164 2.05 -5.39 -9.90
CA GLY A 164 1.27 -4.81 -8.82
C GLY A 164 1.97 -3.65 -8.10
N ALA A 165 1.48 -3.34 -6.90
CA ALA A 165 2.07 -2.31 -6.06
C ALA A 165 3.50 -2.67 -5.66
N ALA A 166 4.43 -1.72 -5.79
CA ALA A 166 5.85 -1.91 -5.48
C ALA A 166 6.53 -3.07 -6.25
N THR A 167 6.11 -3.30 -7.50
CA THR A 167 6.78 -4.24 -8.41
C THR A 167 6.97 -3.59 -9.78
N VAL A 168 8.08 -3.91 -10.45
CA VAL A 168 8.38 -3.44 -11.81
C VAL A 168 8.99 -4.58 -12.59
N GLY A 169 8.44 -4.91 -13.76
CA GLY A 169 8.93 -5.99 -14.62
C GLY A 169 9.08 -7.31 -13.89
N GLY A 170 8.16 -7.59 -12.95
CA GLY A 170 8.18 -8.81 -12.14
C GLY A 170 9.20 -8.90 -11.02
N GLU A 171 9.89 -7.82 -10.70
CA GLU A 171 10.79 -7.74 -9.55
C GLU A 171 10.21 -6.83 -8.48
N LEU A 172 10.55 -7.11 -7.23
CA LEU A 172 10.24 -6.25 -6.10
C LEU A 172 10.95 -4.89 -6.26
N ALA A 173 10.18 -3.81 -6.11
CA ALA A 173 10.58 -2.44 -6.35
C ALA A 173 9.99 -1.53 -5.26
N LEU A 174 10.51 -1.66 -4.04
CA LEU A 174 10.03 -0.97 -2.83
C LEU A 174 10.25 0.55 -2.87
N GLY A 175 11.15 1.04 -3.71
CA GLY A 175 11.55 2.45 -3.73
C GLY A 175 12.04 2.93 -5.10
N LYS A 176 13.01 3.86 -5.04
CA LYS A 176 13.59 4.57 -6.18
C LYS A 176 15.10 4.66 -6.02
N ASN A 177 15.84 4.51 -7.12
CA ASN A 177 17.27 4.79 -7.13
C ASN A 177 17.48 6.31 -7.20
N VAL A 178 18.34 6.84 -6.34
CA VAL A 178 18.68 8.27 -6.30
C VAL A 178 20.19 8.45 -6.26
N LEU A 179 20.67 9.54 -6.85
CA LEU A 179 22.08 9.94 -6.73
C LEU A 179 22.31 10.49 -5.32
N VAL A 180 23.27 9.91 -4.61
CA VAL A 180 23.64 10.29 -3.25
C VAL A 180 25.10 10.70 -3.23
N ALA A 181 25.41 11.79 -2.54
CA ALA A 181 26.77 12.23 -2.25
C ALA A 181 27.01 12.16 -0.74
N TYR A 182 28.13 11.58 -0.32
CA TYR A 182 28.54 11.52 1.08
C TYR A 182 29.49 12.68 1.37
N MET A 183 28.96 13.77 1.91
CA MET A 183 29.75 14.92 2.35
C MET A 183 28.97 15.75 3.38
N PRO A 184 29.64 16.40 4.35
CA PRO A 184 28.97 17.35 5.23
C PRO A 184 28.48 18.55 4.42
N TRP A 185 27.25 19.02 4.69
CA TRP A 185 26.68 20.18 3.99
C TRP A 185 26.04 21.15 4.98
N GLU A 186 26.79 22.19 5.36
CA GLU A 186 26.33 23.33 6.19
C GLU A 186 25.59 22.93 7.48
N GLY A 187 25.84 21.72 8.01
CA GLY A 187 25.17 21.18 9.19
C GLY A 187 23.74 20.66 8.95
N TYR A 188 23.19 20.77 7.74
CA TYR A 188 21.84 20.26 7.43
C TYR A 188 21.74 18.73 7.47
N ASN A 189 22.87 18.03 7.31
CA ASN A 189 22.96 16.58 7.46
C ASN A 189 23.67 16.16 8.75
N SER A 190 23.46 16.92 9.83
CA SER A 190 23.94 16.55 11.16
C SER A 190 23.22 15.29 11.67
N GLU A 191 23.94 14.43 12.40
CA GLU A 191 23.47 13.12 12.86
C GLU A 191 22.95 12.24 11.69
N ASP A 192 21.67 11.88 11.72
CA ASP A 192 21.01 11.04 10.71
C ASP A 192 20.09 11.85 9.78
N ALA A 193 20.20 13.18 9.79
CA ALA A 193 19.40 14.04 8.92
C ALA A 193 19.81 13.89 7.45
N VAL A 194 18.80 13.82 6.57
CA VAL A 194 19.01 13.70 5.13
C VAL A 194 18.61 15.00 4.44
N LEU A 195 19.58 15.65 3.81
CA LEU A 195 19.33 16.78 2.93
C LEU A 195 18.87 16.28 1.56
N ILE A 196 17.72 16.78 1.10
CA ILE A 196 17.12 16.38 -0.18
C ILE A 196 17.09 17.54 -1.16
N SER A 197 17.27 17.23 -2.44
CA SER A 197 17.07 18.19 -3.53
C SER A 197 15.58 18.37 -3.81
N GLU A 198 15.15 19.61 -4.08
CA GLU A 198 13.78 19.93 -4.53
C GLU A 198 13.38 19.16 -5.80
N ARG A 199 14.36 18.71 -6.60
CA ARG A 199 14.12 17.84 -7.77
C ARG A 199 13.31 16.59 -7.41
N LEU A 200 13.47 16.06 -6.20
CA LEU A 200 12.71 14.88 -5.75
C LEU A 200 11.22 15.18 -5.61
N VAL A 201 10.88 16.42 -5.25
CA VAL A 201 9.49 16.90 -5.09
C VAL A 201 8.90 17.24 -6.46
N TYR A 202 9.56 18.08 -7.24
CA TYR A 202 9.06 18.47 -8.58
C TYR A 202 9.02 17.30 -9.57
N GLY A 203 9.87 16.28 -9.37
CA GLY A 203 9.89 15.07 -10.18
C GLY A 203 8.91 13.98 -9.73
N ASP A 204 8.11 14.22 -8.68
CA ASP A 204 7.19 13.23 -8.09
C ASP A 204 7.86 11.87 -7.77
N ILE A 205 9.13 11.89 -7.37
CA ILE A 205 9.94 10.67 -7.26
C ILE A 205 9.44 9.79 -6.10
N TYR A 206 9.19 10.39 -4.94
CA TYR A 206 8.69 9.70 -3.75
C TYR A 206 7.19 9.91 -3.51
N THR A 207 6.44 10.36 -4.53
CA THR A 207 4.98 10.56 -4.43
C THR A 207 4.27 9.21 -4.33
N SER A 208 3.45 9.02 -3.29
CA SER A 208 2.65 7.82 -3.04
C SER A 208 1.15 8.12 -3.03
N PHE A 209 0.33 7.09 -3.24
CA PHE A 209 -1.13 7.20 -3.16
C PHE A 209 -1.67 6.53 -1.90
N HIS A 210 -2.46 7.29 -1.15
CA HIS A 210 -3.16 6.80 0.04
C HIS A 210 -4.67 6.83 -0.16
N ILE A 211 -5.32 5.72 0.17
CA ILE A 211 -6.78 5.57 0.06
C ILE A 211 -7.34 5.40 1.47
N ARG A 212 -8.12 6.39 1.91
CA ARG A 212 -8.80 6.38 3.21
C ARG A 212 -10.29 6.14 3.00
N LYS A 213 -10.86 5.27 3.82
CA LYS A 213 -12.30 5.05 3.90
C LYS A 213 -12.85 5.86 5.06
N TYR A 214 -13.87 6.66 4.78
CA TYR A 214 -14.67 7.34 5.79
C TYR A 214 -16.06 6.70 5.78
N GLU A 215 -16.60 6.41 6.95
CA GLU A 215 -17.89 5.75 7.10
C GLU A 215 -18.71 6.51 8.14
N ILE A 216 -20.00 6.66 7.86
CA ILE A 216 -20.98 7.15 8.81
C ILE A 216 -22.20 6.23 8.75
N GLN A 217 -22.77 5.95 9.90
CA GLN A 217 -23.97 5.13 10.02
C GLN A 217 -25.15 6.02 10.44
N THR A 218 -26.32 5.66 9.92
CA THR A 218 -27.60 6.27 10.28
C THR A 218 -28.33 5.36 11.23
N HIS A 219 -28.71 5.89 12.40
CA HIS A 219 -29.45 5.15 13.41
C HIS A 219 -30.87 5.69 13.57
N VAL A 220 -31.76 4.85 14.10
CA VAL A 220 -33.07 5.30 14.58
C VAL A 220 -32.90 5.65 16.04
N THR A 221 -33.02 6.93 16.37
CA THR A 221 -32.95 7.44 17.74
C THR A 221 -34.34 7.42 18.39
N SER A 222 -34.41 7.59 19.71
CA SER A 222 -35.69 7.75 20.43
C SER A 222 -36.53 8.92 19.92
N ASN A 223 -35.87 9.95 19.37
CA ASN A 223 -36.48 11.19 18.91
C ASN A 223 -36.83 11.15 17.41
N GLY A 224 -36.56 10.03 16.74
CA GLY A 224 -36.82 9.83 15.32
C GLY A 224 -35.62 9.27 14.54
N PRO A 225 -35.82 8.90 13.28
CA PRO A 225 -34.76 8.41 12.41
C PRO A 225 -33.82 9.54 11.98
N GLU A 226 -32.51 9.29 12.01
CA GLU A 226 -31.52 10.16 11.37
C GLU A 226 -31.74 10.17 9.85
N ARG A 227 -31.60 11.35 9.24
CA ARG A 227 -31.82 11.54 7.80
C ARG A 227 -30.53 11.99 7.12
N ILE A 228 -30.27 11.44 5.94
CA ILE A 228 -29.23 11.93 5.04
C ILE A 228 -29.87 12.95 4.11
N THR A 229 -29.33 14.15 4.05
CA THR A 229 -29.84 15.24 3.20
C THR A 229 -28.74 16.23 2.87
N ASN A 230 -28.88 16.93 1.75
CA ASN A 230 -28.05 18.06 1.37
C ASN A 230 -28.54 19.39 1.97
N GLU A 231 -29.79 19.45 2.41
CA GLU A 231 -30.40 20.63 3.03
C GLU A 231 -30.08 20.64 4.53
N ILE A 232 -28.92 21.21 4.87
CA ILE A 232 -28.49 21.32 6.26
C ILE A 232 -28.56 22.79 6.70
N PRO A 233 -29.40 23.11 7.71
CA PRO A 233 -29.50 24.48 8.19
C PRO A 233 -28.19 24.92 8.85
N HIS A 234 -27.92 26.23 8.83
CA HIS A 234 -26.76 26.88 9.47
C HIS A 234 -25.37 26.55 8.88
N LEU A 235 -25.28 25.81 7.77
CA LEU A 235 -24.03 25.61 7.06
C LEU A 235 -23.92 26.51 5.84
N GLU A 236 -22.70 27.00 5.61
CA GLU A 236 -22.40 27.78 4.42
C GLU A 236 -22.49 26.92 3.16
N ALA A 237 -23.04 27.50 2.09
CA ALA A 237 -23.21 26.82 0.80
C ALA A 237 -21.88 26.28 0.22
N HIS A 238 -20.74 26.89 0.58
CA HIS A 238 -19.43 26.46 0.12
C HIS A 238 -19.05 25.05 0.60
N LEU A 239 -19.49 24.64 1.80
CA LEU A 239 -19.22 23.31 2.37
C LEU A 239 -20.10 22.22 1.75
N LEU A 240 -21.29 22.62 1.28
CA LEU A 240 -22.30 21.74 0.69
C LEU A 240 -22.14 21.58 -0.84
N ARG A 241 -21.28 22.38 -1.48
CA ARG A 241 -21.09 22.42 -2.95
C ARG A 241 -20.79 21.05 -3.58
N ASN A 242 -20.14 20.17 -2.82
CA ASN A 242 -19.69 18.87 -3.30
C ASN A 242 -20.75 17.77 -3.12
N LEU A 243 -21.86 18.04 -2.44
CA LEU A 243 -22.94 17.08 -2.20
C LEU A 243 -23.88 16.97 -3.42
N ASP A 244 -24.42 15.78 -3.62
CA ASP A 244 -25.49 15.48 -4.56
C ASP A 244 -26.87 15.82 -3.95
N LYS A 245 -27.94 15.49 -4.68
CA LYS A 245 -29.33 15.71 -4.22
C LYS A 245 -29.70 14.86 -2.99
N ASN A 246 -28.94 13.79 -2.71
CA ASN A 246 -29.19 12.88 -1.61
C ASN A 246 -28.37 13.23 -0.36
N GLY A 247 -27.54 14.28 -0.41
CA GLY A 247 -26.64 14.63 0.69
C GLY A 247 -25.35 13.82 0.73
N ILE A 248 -24.94 13.22 -0.38
CA ILE A 248 -23.72 12.41 -0.49
C ILE A 248 -22.73 13.09 -1.43
N VAL A 249 -21.44 13.07 -1.10
CA VAL A 249 -20.41 13.65 -1.95
C VAL A 249 -20.36 13.01 -3.34
N ARG A 250 -20.25 13.85 -4.38
CA ARG A 250 -20.20 13.37 -5.77
C ARG A 250 -18.86 12.70 -6.07
N LEU A 251 -18.91 11.58 -6.81
CA LEU A 251 -17.71 10.91 -7.30
C LEU A 251 -16.83 11.87 -8.11
N GLY A 252 -15.53 11.80 -7.91
CA GLY A 252 -14.54 12.65 -8.59
C GLY A 252 -14.38 14.04 -7.99
N SER A 253 -15.18 14.44 -6.99
CA SER A 253 -15.04 15.74 -6.30
C SER A 253 -13.70 15.87 -5.60
N TRP A 254 -13.12 17.07 -5.67
CA TRP A 254 -11.95 17.43 -4.87
C TRP A 254 -12.41 18.00 -3.54
N VAL A 255 -12.01 17.35 -2.44
CA VAL A 255 -12.42 17.70 -1.08
C VAL A 255 -11.22 18.17 -0.27
N LYS A 256 -11.46 19.20 0.55
CA LYS A 256 -10.50 19.75 1.50
C LYS A 256 -10.98 19.53 2.93
N THR A 257 -10.09 19.76 3.89
CA THR A 257 -10.41 19.70 5.31
C THR A 257 -11.65 20.53 5.62
N GLY A 258 -12.59 19.97 6.38
CA GLY A 258 -13.86 20.63 6.73
C GLY A 258 -14.99 20.43 5.72
N ASP A 259 -14.71 20.06 4.47
CA ASP A 259 -15.75 19.76 3.49
C ASP A 259 -16.62 18.57 3.97
N ILE A 260 -17.91 18.63 3.68
CA ILE A 260 -18.88 17.61 4.07
C ILE A 260 -18.89 16.48 3.04
N LEU A 261 -18.63 15.26 3.49
CA LEU A 261 -18.67 14.05 2.67
C LEU A 261 -20.08 13.44 2.64
N VAL A 262 -20.76 13.45 3.78
CA VAL A 262 -22.14 12.96 3.90
C VAL A 262 -22.89 13.88 4.85
N GLY A 263 -23.94 14.50 4.35
CA GLY A 263 -24.84 15.33 5.13
C GLY A 263 -25.78 14.49 5.96
N LYS A 264 -25.73 14.62 7.29
CA LYS A 264 -26.56 13.86 8.23
C LYS A 264 -27.18 14.79 9.26
N LEU A 265 -28.48 14.63 9.46
CA LEU A 265 -29.27 15.33 10.47
C LEU A 265 -29.82 14.34 11.48
N THR A 266 -29.59 14.63 12.75
CA THR A 266 -30.15 13.87 13.88
C THR A 266 -31.28 14.68 14.51
N PRO A 267 -32.50 14.10 14.65
CA PRO A 267 -33.58 14.80 15.35
C PRO A 267 -33.24 14.96 16.83
N GLN A 268 -33.29 16.19 17.32
CA GLN A 268 -33.05 16.53 18.70
C GLN A 268 -34.32 17.13 19.30
N MET A 269 -34.74 16.61 20.45
CA MET A 269 -35.75 17.28 21.27
C MET A 269 -35.18 18.63 21.73
N ALA A 270 -35.85 19.72 21.35
CA ALA A 270 -35.57 21.05 21.87
C ALA A 270 -35.91 21.07 23.36
N LYS A 271 -34.99 20.64 24.22
CA LYS A 271 -35.05 20.94 25.64
C LYS A 271 -34.67 22.39 25.80
N GLU A 272 -35.67 23.28 25.74
CA GLU A 272 -35.49 24.70 25.99
C GLU A 272 -34.75 24.94 27.32
N SER A 273 -34.88 24.05 28.31
CA SER A 273 -34.29 24.15 29.65
C SER A 273 -32.77 23.97 29.74
N LEU A 274 -32.10 23.55 28.67
CA LEU A 274 -30.64 23.35 28.65
C LEU A 274 -29.86 24.54 28.08
N TYR A 275 -30.53 25.54 27.50
CA TYR A 275 -29.88 26.74 26.99
C TYR A 275 -29.75 27.79 28.09
N ALA A 276 -28.59 28.45 28.14
CA ALA A 276 -28.35 29.57 29.04
C ALA A 276 -29.42 30.68 28.85
N LEU A 277 -29.73 31.42 29.92
CA LEU A 277 -30.70 32.53 29.87
C LEU A 277 -30.32 33.58 28.81
N GLU A 278 -29.02 33.83 28.64
CA GLU A 278 -28.46 34.71 27.60
C GLU A 278 -28.79 34.24 26.18
N ASP A 279 -28.63 32.93 25.92
CA ASP A 279 -28.94 32.29 24.63
C ASP A 279 -30.44 32.34 24.30
N ARG A 280 -31.30 32.22 25.31
CA ARG A 280 -32.75 32.35 25.17
C ARG A 280 -33.15 33.79 24.82
N LEU A 281 -32.54 34.77 25.49
CA LEU A 281 -32.78 36.19 25.25
C LEU A 281 -32.33 36.62 23.85
N LEU A 282 -31.12 36.21 23.43
CA LEU A 282 -30.62 36.48 22.08
C LEU A 282 -31.55 35.92 20.99
N ARG A 283 -32.10 34.71 21.19
CA ARG A 283 -33.06 34.12 20.25
C ARG A 283 -34.40 34.85 20.21
N ALA A 284 -34.90 35.31 21.35
CA ALA A 284 -36.13 36.08 21.42
C ALA A 284 -36.00 37.42 20.69
N ILE A 285 -34.85 38.08 20.81
CA ILE A 285 -34.56 39.36 20.13
C ILE A 285 -34.38 39.16 18.62
N LEU A 286 -33.67 38.10 18.20
CA LEU A 286 -33.34 37.84 16.80
C LEU A 286 -34.40 37.03 16.04
N GLY A 287 -35.47 36.56 16.71
CA GLY A 287 -36.52 35.75 16.09
C GLY A 287 -36.06 34.39 15.55
N ILE A 288 -34.93 33.86 16.06
CA ILE A 288 -34.33 32.63 15.55
C ILE A 288 -35.08 31.41 16.11
N GLN A 289 -35.82 30.71 15.24
CA GLN A 289 -36.50 29.46 15.60
C GLN A 289 -35.49 28.39 16.01
N VAL A 290 -35.81 27.63 17.07
CA VAL A 290 -34.98 26.53 17.54
C VAL A 290 -35.01 25.41 16.49
N SER A 291 -33.86 25.14 15.87
CA SER A 291 -33.72 23.99 14.97
C SER A 291 -33.92 22.70 15.77
N THR A 292 -34.95 21.93 15.43
CA THR A 292 -35.21 20.59 15.98
C THR A 292 -34.25 19.52 15.45
N LEU A 293 -33.31 19.92 14.59
CA LEU A 293 -32.34 19.05 13.91
C LEU A 293 -30.94 19.48 14.30
N LYS A 294 -30.13 18.53 14.77
CA LYS A 294 -28.70 18.71 15.03
C LYS A 294 -27.90 18.20 13.84
N GLU A 295 -26.95 19.01 13.40
CA GLU A 295 -25.96 18.59 12.39
C GLU A 295 -25.04 17.51 12.96
N THR A 296 -25.02 16.33 12.32
CA THR A 296 -24.13 15.21 12.65
C THR A 296 -23.44 14.67 11.40
N CYS A 297 -23.06 15.57 10.51
CA CYS A 297 -22.47 15.27 9.21
C CYS A 297 -21.09 14.61 9.31
N LEU A 298 -20.76 13.81 8.28
CA LEU A 298 -19.40 13.32 8.09
C LEU A 298 -18.56 14.40 7.40
N LYS A 299 -17.66 15.04 8.15
CA LYS A 299 -16.70 16.02 7.63
C LYS A 299 -15.35 15.38 7.38
N LEU A 300 -14.61 15.87 6.38
CA LEU A 300 -13.24 15.43 6.16
C LEU A 300 -12.35 15.92 7.32
N PRO A 301 -11.59 15.02 7.99
CA PRO A 301 -10.79 15.40 9.16
C PRO A 301 -9.63 16.33 8.80
N ILE A 302 -9.07 16.96 9.83
CA ILE A 302 -7.97 17.93 9.73
C ILE A 302 -6.77 17.31 9.01
N GLY A 303 -6.19 18.06 8.07
CA GLY A 303 -5.06 17.64 7.24
C GLY A 303 -5.44 16.73 6.07
N GLY A 304 -6.72 16.37 5.93
CA GLY A 304 -7.23 15.65 4.77
C GLY A 304 -7.38 16.57 3.56
N ARG A 305 -6.86 16.13 2.41
CA ARG A 305 -7.18 16.66 1.08
C ARG A 305 -7.09 15.54 0.07
N GLY A 306 -7.98 15.51 -0.92
CA GLY A 306 -7.92 14.48 -1.95
C GLY A 306 -9.16 14.41 -2.83
N ARG A 307 -9.22 13.36 -3.64
CA ARG A 307 -10.31 13.11 -4.59
C ARG A 307 -11.17 11.95 -4.12
N VAL A 308 -12.48 12.09 -4.23
CA VAL A 308 -13.43 11.00 -3.95
C VAL A 308 -13.38 10.01 -5.12
N ILE A 309 -12.94 8.78 -4.84
CA ILE A 309 -12.77 7.72 -5.85
C ILE A 309 -13.93 6.72 -5.89
N ASP A 310 -14.60 6.49 -4.74
CA ASP A 310 -15.65 5.49 -4.60
C ASP A 310 -16.63 5.94 -3.50
N VAL A 311 -17.90 5.64 -3.70
CA VAL A 311 -19.00 5.95 -2.78
C VAL A 311 -19.91 4.73 -2.74
N ARG A 312 -20.09 4.16 -1.56
CA ARG A 312 -20.97 3.01 -1.34
C ARG A 312 -21.93 3.30 -0.21
N TRP A 313 -23.19 2.93 -0.42
CA TRP A 313 -24.20 2.93 0.63
C TRP A 313 -24.72 1.50 0.78
N ILE A 314 -24.87 1.07 2.03
CA ILE A 314 -25.35 -0.27 2.35
C ILE A 314 -26.64 -0.11 3.14
N GLN A 315 -27.75 -0.53 2.55
CA GLN A 315 -29.01 -0.58 3.27
C GLN A 315 -29.15 -1.96 3.91
N LYS A 316 -29.24 -1.99 5.24
CA LYS A 316 -29.52 -3.23 5.96
C LYS A 316 -30.97 -3.63 5.67
N LYS A 317 -31.17 -4.65 4.83
CA LYS A 317 -32.50 -5.26 4.65
C LYS A 317 -32.93 -5.82 6.01
N ARG A 318 -34.04 -5.33 6.54
CA ARG A 318 -34.73 -6.01 7.65
C ARG A 318 -35.17 -7.37 7.12
N ARG A 319 -34.60 -8.45 7.64
CA ARG A 319 -35.23 -9.77 7.54
C ARG A 319 -36.52 -9.64 8.35
N PHE A 320 -37.66 -9.76 7.66
CA PHE A 320 -38.95 -9.99 8.28
C PHE A 320 -38.95 -11.37 8.92
#